data_AF-X1CUI1-F1
#
_entry.id   AF-X1CUI1-F1
#
_cell.length_a   1.000
_cell.length_b   1.000
_cell.length_c   1.000
_cell.angle_alpha   90.00
_cell.angle_beta   90.00
_cell.angle_gamma   90.00
#
_symmetry.space_group_name_H-M   'P 1'
#
loop_
_entity.id
_entity.type
_entity.pdbx_description
1 polymer ?
#
loop_
_entity_poly.entity_id
_entity_poly.type
_entity_poly.pdbx_seq_one_letter_code
_entity_poly.pdbx_strand_id
1 'polypeptide(L)'
;IITLGTAWVYRFIETNELVGNCHKVPQKKFLKELLSIDEIVVSLENIISLIKDFNPKTTILFTVSPVRHLKDGFIENSQSKAHLLAAIHQVIENTTSGARIHYFPSYEIMLDDLRDYRFYKRDMIHPNLTAIDYIWEKFQQAWLDDKTTSIMKEVDTIQKGLAHIPFNPKSEQHQQFLKNLQHKIQVLKKLHNILF
;
A
#
# COMPACT_ATOMS: atom_id res chain seq x y z
N ILE A 1 3.12 -4.41 5.79
CA ILE A 1 2.01 -4.53 4.81
C ILE A 1 2.63 -4.83 3.47
N ILE A 2 2.09 -5.78 2.73
CA ILE A 2 2.55 -6.17 1.39
C ILE A 2 1.37 -5.99 0.43
N THR A 3 1.50 -5.05 -0.50
CA THR A 3 0.46 -4.73 -1.49
C THR A 3 0.85 -5.32 -2.84
N LEU A 4 0.07 -6.27 -3.35
CA LEU A 4 0.31 -6.90 -4.66
C LEU A 4 -0.43 -6.15 -5.76
N GLY A 5 0.30 -5.75 -6.80
CA GLY A 5 -0.24 -4.97 -7.92
C GLY A 5 -0.76 -5.83 -9.07
N THR A 6 0.10 -6.70 -9.58
CA THR A 6 -0.15 -7.52 -10.77
C THR A 6 0.59 -8.87 -10.68
N ALA A 7 0.01 -9.91 -11.26
CA ALA A 7 0.62 -11.22 -11.47
C ALA A 7 1.32 -11.32 -12.84
N TRP A 8 1.22 -10.27 -13.67
CA TRP A 8 1.96 -10.17 -14.92
C TRP A 8 3.41 -9.79 -14.66
N VAL A 9 4.32 -10.62 -15.13
CA VAL A 9 5.77 -10.43 -15.00
C VAL A 9 6.44 -10.40 -16.36
N TYR A 10 7.68 -9.94 -16.38
CA TYR A 10 8.55 -10.00 -17.54
C TYR A 10 9.67 -11.00 -17.25
N ARG A 11 9.84 -11.98 -18.11
CA ARG A 11 10.96 -12.93 -18.08
C ARG A 11 12.02 -12.47 -19.06
N PHE A 12 13.23 -12.23 -18.57
CA PHE A 12 14.35 -11.88 -19.43
C PHE A 12 14.81 -13.12 -20.18
N ILE A 13 14.73 -13.10 -21.51
CA ILE A 13 14.91 -14.31 -22.34
C ILE A 13 16.34 -14.85 -22.23
N GLU A 14 17.34 -13.98 -22.11
CA GLU A 14 18.76 -14.38 -22.09
C GLU A 14 19.15 -15.11 -20.79
N THR A 15 18.62 -14.69 -19.63
CA THR A 15 18.94 -15.31 -18.33
C THR A 15 17.84 -16.24 -17.81
N ASN A 16 16.68 -16.25 -18.45
CA ASN A 16 15.48 -16.94 -18.00
C ASN A 16 14.98 -16.48 -16.61
N GLU A 17 15.36 -15.28 -16.17
CA GLU A 17 14.99 -14.74 -14.85
C GLU A 17 13.74 -13.87 -14.94
N LEU A 18 12.94 -13.90 -13.87
CA LEU A 18 11.84 -12.95 -13.68
C LEU A 18 12.40 -11.59 -13.27
N VAL A 19 11.96 -10.56 -13.99
CA VAL A 19 12.36 -9.18 -13.75
C VAL A 19 11.14 -8.27 -13.69
N GLY A 20 11.30 -7.15 -12.98
CA GLY A 20 10.39 -6.02 -13.10
C GLY A 20 10.47 -5.38 -14.49
N ASN A 21 9.60 -4.41 -14.77
CA ASN A 21 9.63 -3.69 -16.04
C ASN A 21 10.96 -2.89 -16.17
N CYS A 22 11.90 -3.41 -16.97
CA CYS A 22 13.17 -2.75 -17.27
C CYS A 22 12.99 -1.73 -18.40
N HIS A 23 12.56 -0.51 -18.06
CA HIS A 23 12.28 0.58 -19.02
C HIS A 23 13.44 0.98 -19.96
N LYS A 24 14.68 0.54 -19.69
CA LYS A 24 15.88 0.89 -20.46
C LYS A 24 16.37 -0.23 -21.39
N VAL A 25 15.66 -1.37 -21.46
CA VAL A 25 16.06 -2.53 -22.27
C VAL A 25 14.98 -2.79 -23.34
N PRO A 26 15.35 -3.16 -24.59
CA PRO A 26 14.37 -3.41 -25.65
C PRO A 26 13.32 -4.46 -25.24
N GLN A 27 12.03 -4.14 -25.44
CA GLN A 27 10.91 -5.00 -25.02
C GLN A 27 10.98 -6.42 -25.62
N LYS A 28 11.55 -6.56 -26.83
CA LYS A 28 11.77 -7.86 -27.50
C LYS A 28 12.66 -8.83 -26.73
N LYS A 29 13.41 -8.36 -25.72
CA LYS A 29 14.23 -9.21 -24.86
C LYS A 29 13.46 -9.83 -23.69
N PHE A 30 12.17 -9.50 -23.57
CA PHE A 30 11.33 -9.99 -22.50
C PHE A 30 10.15 -10.78 -23.03
N LEU A 31 9.90 -11.92 -22.42
CA LEU A 31 8.63 -12.62 -22.54
C LEU A 31 7.71 -12.10 -21.42
N LYS A 32 6.49 -11.69 -21.79
CA LYS A 32 5.48 -11.35 -20.80
C LYS A 32 4.65 -12.59 -20.50
N GLU A 33 4.50 -12.91 -19.22
CA GLU A 33 3.75 -14.08 -18.78
C GLU A 33 2.93 -13.77 -17.52
N LEU A 34 1.83 -14.49 -17.37
CA LEU A 34 0.98 -14.44 -16.19
C LEU A 34 1.46 -15.55 -15.25
N LEU A 35 1.89 -15.18 -14.05
CA LEU A 35 2.26 -16.18 -13.03
C LEU A 35 1.05 -17.04 -12.69
N SER A 36 1.25 -18.34 -12.62
CA SER A 36 0.28 -19.27 -12.05
C SER A 36 0.07 -19.01 -10.56
N ILE A 37 -1.04 -19.50 -10.00
CA ILE A 37 -1.34 -19.37 -8.57
C ILE A 37 -0.21 -20.02 -7.75
N ASP A 38 0.25 -21.22 -8.12
CA ASP A 38 1.31 -21.95 -7.41
C ASP A 38 2.64 -21.19 -7.39
N GLU A 39 3.04 -20.56 -8.51
CA GLU A 39 4.25 -19.73 -8.55
C GLU A 39 4.16 -18.52 -7.61
N ILE A 40 2.97 -17.92 -7.50
CA ILE A 40 2.73 -16.80 -6.58
C ILE A 40 2.76 -17.31 -5.13
N VAL A 41 2.11 -18.45 -4.84
CA VAL A 41 2.12 -19.08 -3.51
C VAL A 41 3.55 -19.32 -3.03
N VAL A 42 4.39 -19.97 -3.85
CA VAL A 42 5.81 -20.21 -3.52
C VAL A 42 6.54 -18.89 -3.25
N SER A 43 6.30 -17.87 -4.07
CA SER A 43 6.92 -16.55 -3.88
C SER A 43 6.49 -15.90 -2.55
N LEU A 44 5.21 -15.97 -2.20
CA LEU A 44 4.68 -15.41 -0.97
C LEU A 44 5.16 -16.18 0.26
N GLU A 45 5.21 -17.51 0.22
CA GLU A 45 5.76 -18.36 1.29
C GLU A 45 7.23 -18.02 1.57
N ASN A 46 8.04 -17.84 0.51
CA ASN A 46 9.42 -17.41 0.65
C ASN A 46 9.54 -16.04 1.33
N ILE A 47 8.71 -15.06 0.93
CA ILE A 47 8.68 -13.73 1.56
C ILE A 47 8.28 -13.84 3.03
N ILE A 48 7.27 -14.65 3.35
CA ILE A 48 6.82 -14.89 4.72
C ILE A 48 7.95 -15.51 5.55
N SER A 49 8.61 -16.55 5.05
CA SER A 49 9.73 -17.21 5.73
C SER A 49 10.82 -16.20 6.06
N LEU A 50 11.29 -15.43 5.07
CA LEU A 50 12.34 -14.44 5.27
C LEU A 50 11.98 -13.38 6.33
N ILE A 51 10.74 -12.90 6.33
CA ILE A 51 10.26 -11.93 7.33
C ILE A 51 10.20 -12.58 8.72
N LYS A 52 9.73 -13.82 8.82
CA LYS A 52 9.57 -14.55 10.07
C LYS A 52 10.88 -15.02 10.66
N ASP A 53 11.85 -15.38 9.83
CA ASP A 53 13.22 -15.70 10.23
C ASP A 53 13.88 -14.49 10.91
N PHE A 54 13.63 -13.29 10.37
CA PHE A 54 14.10 -12.05 10.99
C PHE A 54 13.31 -11.68 12.25
N ASN A 55 11.99 -11.79 12.23
CA ASN A 55 11.14 -11.52 13.39
C ASN A 55 9.86 -12.39 13.39
N PRO A 56 9.84 -13.47 14.21
CA PRO A 56 8.71 -14.41 14.24
C PRO A 56 7.38 -13.78 14.70
N LYS A 57 7.45 -12.71 15.50
CA LYS A 57 6.29 -12.02 16.08
C LYS A 57 5.62 -11.04 15.12
N THR A 58 6.25 -10.73 14.00
CA THR A 58 5.73 -9.78 12.99
C THR A 58 4.36 -10.20 12.49
N THR A 59 3.41 -9.28 12.45
CA THR A 59 2.14 -9.46 11.74
C THR A 59 2.34 -9.09 10.28
N ILE A 60 1.99 -10.00 9.37
CA ILE A 60 2.04 -9.77 7.93
C ILE A 60 0.60 -9.51 7.47
N LEU A 61 0.43 -8.41 6.74
CA LEU A 61 -0.85 -8.03 6.17
C LEU A 61 -0.68 -7.91 4.66
N PHE A 62 -1.33 -8.82 3.93
CA PHE A 62 -1.44 -8.75 2.48
C PHE A 62 -2.63 -7.91 2.07
N THR A 63 -2.54 -7.30 0.89
CA THR A 63 -3.68 -6.68 0.22
C THR A 63 -3.43 -6.68 -1.29
N VAL A 64 -4.49 -6.75 -2.09
CA VAL A 64 -4.40 -6.53 -3.54
C VAL A 64 -4.66 -5.04 -3.81
N SER A 65 -3.83 -4.42 -4.63
CA SER A 65 -3.98 -3.00 -4.97
C SER A 65 -5.29 -2.76 -5.74
N PRO A 66 -6.06 -1.71 -5.42
CA PRO A 66 -7.22 -1.28 -6.20
C PRO A 66 -6.84 -0.66 -7.56
N VAL A 67 -5.56 -0.35 -7.80
CA VAL A 67 -5.10 0.24 -9.07
C VAL A 67 -5.25 -0.78 -10.20
N ARG A 68 -5.84 -0.33 -11.31
CA ARG A 68 -6.11 -1.16 -12.50
C ARG A 68 -4.90 -1.20 -13.44
N HIS A 69 -4.42 -2.39 -13.78
CA HIS A 69 -3.33 -2.58 -14.73
C HIS A 69 -3.86 -2.70 -16.17
N LEU A 70 -4.54 -1.66 -16.66
CA LEU A 70 -5.26 -1.69 -17.95
C LEU A 70 -4.38 -1.63 -19.19
N LYS A 71 -3.06 -1.42 -19.05
CA LYS A 71 -2.13 -1.46 -20.18
C LYS A 71 -2.16 -2.81 -20.91
N ASP A 72 -2.57 -3.87 -20.19
CA ASP A 72 -2.62 -5.23 -20.70
C ASP A 72 -4.01 -5.64 -21.16
N GLY A 73 -5.03 -4.86 -20.81
CA GLY A 73 -6.44 -5.15 -21.10
C GLY A 73 -7.25 -5.45 -19.84
N PHE A 74 -8.58 -5.39 -19.98
CA PHE A 74 -9.52 -5.59 -18.88
C PHE A 74 -9.56 -7.04 -18.40
N ILE A 75 -9.45 -7.99 -19.34
CA ILE A 75 -9.46 -9.42 -19.07
C ILE A 75 -8.20 -9.79 -18.30
N GLU A 76 -7.05 -9.32 -18.78
CA GLU A 76 -5.72 -9.54 -18.26
C GLU A 76 -5.57 -8.97 -16.86
N ASN A 77 -6.11 -7.76 -16.62
CA ASN A 77 -6.18 -7.20 -15.28
C ASN A 77 -7.04 -8.09 -14.35
N SER A 78 -8.20 -8.56 -14.81
CA SER A 78 -9.11 -9.37 -13.98
C SER A 78 -8.49 -10.73 -13.64
N GLN A 79 -7.89 -11.42 -14.62
CA GLN A 79 -7.15 -12.66 -14.42
C GLN A 79 -6.00 -12.46 -13.42
N SER A 80 -5.20 -11.40 -13.62
CA SER A 80 -4.11 -11.07 -12.71
C SER A 80 -4.60 -10.88 -11.27
N LYS A 81 -5.66 -10.10 -11.05
CA LYS A 81 -6.19 -9.87 -9.69
C LYS A 81 -6.72 -11.17 -9.09
N ALA A 82 -7.40 -12.00 -9.87
CA ALA A 82 -7.89 -13.31 -9.44
C ALA A 82 -6.74 -14.23 -8.99
N HIS A 83 -5.65 -14.29 -9.76
CA HIS A 83 -4.46 -15.09 -9.40
C HIS A 83 -3.84 -14.63 -8.08
N LEU A 84 -3.68 -13.31 -7.90
CA LEU A 84 -3.16 -12.75 -6.65
C LEU A 84 -4.05 -13.06 -5.45
N LEU A 85 -5.37 -12.90 -5.58
CA LEU A 85 -6.34 -13.20 -4.52
C LEU A 85 -6.29 -14.67 -4.13
N ALA A 86 -6.38 -15.56 -5.12
CA ALA A 86 -6.35 -17.01 -4.89
C ALA A 86 -5.05 -17.42 -4.17
N ALA A 87 -3.90 -16.94 -4.64
CA ALA A 87 -2.61 -17.26 -4.02
C ALA A 87 -2.49 -16.73 -2.58
N ILE A 88 -2.92 -15.49 -2.32
CA ILE A 88 -2.92 -14.92 -0.96
C ILE A 88 -3.77 -15.79 -0.02
N HIS A 89 -4.99 -16.13 -0.42
CA HIS A 89 -5.89 -16.91 0.42
C HIS A 89 -5.37 -18.33 0.64
N GLN A 90 -4.83 -18.99 -0.39
CA GLN A 90 -4.18 -20.30 -0.26
C GLN A 90 -3.03 -20.28 0.75
N VAL A 91 -2.17 -19.25 0.72
CA VAL A 91 -1.07 -19.10 1.69
C VAL A 91 -1.59 -18.87 3.11
N ILE A 92 -2.61 -18.03 3.27
CA ILE A 92 -3.21 -17.76 4.59
C ILE A 92 -3.82 -19.05 5.17
N GLU A 93 -4.54 -19.82 4.36
CA GLU A 93 -5.21 -21.06 4.76
C GLU A 93 -4.22 -22.19 5.08
N ASN A 94 -3.13 -22.30 4.32
CA ASN A 94 -2.10 -23.32 4.53
C ASN A 94 -1.22 -23.02 5.75
N THR A 95 -1.22 -21.79 6.26
CA THR A 95 -0.36 -21.46 7.38
C THR A 95 -0.99 -21.88 8.71
N THR A 96 -0.23 -22.61 9.54
CA THR A 96 -0.69 -23.07 10.86
C THR A 96 -1.23 -21.94 11.74
N SER A 97 -2.25 -22.26 12.54
CA SER A 97 -2.90 -21.36 13.50
C SER A 97 -1.88 -20.76 14.48
N GLY A 98 -1.34 -19.58 14.14
CA GLY A 98 -0.27 -18.93 14.91
C GLY A 98 0.57 -17.97 14.08
N ALA A 99 0.68 -18.19 12.77
CA ALA A 99 1.26 -17.20 11.90
C ALA A 99 0.26 -16.05 11.72
N ARG A 100 0.57 -14.90 12.33
CA ARG A 100 -0.18 -13.65 12.25
C ARG A 100 -0.17 -13.09 10.82
N ILE A 101 -0.86 -13.76 9.90
CA ILE A 101 -0.94 -13.44 8.48
C ILE A 101 -2.40 -13.15 8.18
N HIS A 102 -2.66 -12.01 7.56
CA HIS A 102 -4.01 -11.52 7.32
C HIS A 102 -4.13 -10.88 5.95
N TYR A 103 -5.37 -10.66 5.53
CA TYR A 103 -5.71 -9.96 4.31
C TYR A 103 -6.53 -8.69 4.63
N PHE A 104 -6.17 -7.56 4.04
CA PHE A 104 -6.97 -6.33 4.06
C PHE A 104 -7.62 -6.10 2.69
N PRO A 105 -8.96 -5.96 2.62
CA PRO A 105 -9.69 -6.00 1.34
C PRO A 105 -9.74 -4.64 0.62
N SER A 106 -8.59 -4.01 0.35
CA SER A 106 -8.57 -2.69 -0.31
C SER A 106 -9.06 -2.72 -1.76
N TYR A 107 -8.85 -3.83 -2.46
CA TYR A 107 -9.33 -4.05 -3.84
C TYR A 107 -10.86 -4.18 -3.86
N GLU A 108 -11.42 -4.98 -2.97
CA GLU A 108 -12.85 -5.25 -2.85
C GLU A 108 -13.60 -4.01 -2.37
N ILE A 109 -13.06 -3.26 -1.39
CA ILE A 109 -13.63 -1.97 -0.98
C ILE A 109 -13.73 -1.02 -2.19
N MET A 110 -12.70 -0.97 -3.04
CA MET A 110 -12.74 -0.14 -4.24
C MET A 110 -13.81 -0.61 -5.24
N LEU A 111 -14.02 -1.91 -5.36
CA LEU A 111 -14.96 -2.46 -6.36
C LEU A 111 -16.41 -2.49 -5.89
N ASP A 112 -16.65 -2.75 -4.61
CA ASP A 112 -17.98 -3.04 -4.06
C ASP A 112 -18.53 -1.88 -3.24
N ASP A 113 -17.76 -1.28 -2.34
CA ASP A 113 -18.19 -0.09 -1.58
C ASP A 113 -18.10 1.17 -2.44
N LEU A 114 -17.04 1.28 -3.25
CA LEU A 114 -16.71 2.45 -4.09
C LEU A 114 -16.91 2.16 -5.59
N ARG A 115 -17.96 1.42 -5.93
CA ARG A 115 -18.25 0.86 -7.26
C ARG A 115 -18.34 1.85 -8.44
N ASP A 116 -18.41 3.15 -8.17
CA ASP A 116 -18.67 4.19 -9.17
C ASP A 116 -17.36 4.84 -9.70
N TYR A 117 -17.32 5.13 -11.01
CA TYR A 117 -16.22 5.85 -11.64
C TYR A 117 -15.87 7.19 -11.00
N ARG A 118 -16.81 7.82 -10.28
CA ARG A 118 -16.57 9.03 -9.48
C ARG A 118 -15.45 8.87 -8.44
N PHE A 119 -15.07 7.64 -8.11
CA PHE A 119 -14.01 7.32 -7.15
C PHE A 119 -12.64 7.11 -7.81
N TYR A 120 -12.56 7.23 -9.14
CA TYR A 120 -11.30 7.17 -9.87
C TYR A 120 -10.82 8.58 -10.23
N LYS A 121 -9.51 8.70 -10.46
CA LYS A 121 -8.92 9.87 -11.13
C LYS A 121 -9.36 9.89 -12.60
N ARG A 122 -9.04 10.98 -13.29
CA ARG A 122 -9.36 11.16 -14.72
C ARG A 122 -8.79 10.06 -15.64
N ASP A 123 -7.75 9.35 -15.19
CA ASP A 123 -7.18 8.22 -15.92
C ASP A 123 -8.01 6.93 -15.83
N MET A 124 -9.05 6.90 -14.98
CA MET A 124 -9.95 5.75 -14.76
C MET A 124 -9.22 4.48 -14.27
N ILE A 125 -7.99 4.66 -13.77
CA ILE A 125 -7.07 3.60 -13.35
C ILE A 125 -6.78 3.72 -11.86
N HIS A 126 -6.48 4.92 -11.39
CA HIS A 126 -6.10 5.17 -10.01
C HIS A 126 -7.29 5.64 -9.18
N PRO A 127 -7.44 5.20 -7.92
CA PRO A 127 -8.37 5.81 -6.97
C PRO A 127 -8.08 7.30 -6.80
N ASN A 128 -9.13 8.11 -6.67
CA ASN A 128 -9.00 9.52 -6.31
C ASN A 128 -8.86 9.71 -4.79
N LEU A 129 -8.75 10.98 -4.35
CA LEU A 129 -8.55 11.29 -2.94
C LEU A 129 -9.69 10.78 -2.06
N THR A 130 -10.96 10.97 -2.47
CA THR A 130 -12.11 10.45 -1.71
C THR A 130 -12.03 8.94 -1.49
N ALA A 131 -11.64 8.19 -2.52
CA ALA A 131 -11.49 6.74 -2.43
C ALA A 131 -10.31 6.34 -1.52
N ILE A 132 -9.17 7.04 -1.65
CA ILE A 132 -7.99 6.82 -0.81
C ILE A 132 -8.33 7.07 0.65
N ASP A 133 -9.01 8.19 0.96
CA ASP A 133 -9.39 8.56 2.31
C ASP A 133 -10.37 7.55 2.91
N TYR A 134 -11.35 7.08 2.12
CA TYR A 134 -12.30 6.05 2.56
C TYR A 134 -11.61 4.72 2.87
N ILE A 135 -10.75 4.23 1.98
CA ILE A 135 -9.99 2.98 2.21
C ILE A 135 -9.07 3.14 3.43
N TRP A 136 -8.46 4.32 3.58
CA TRP A 136 -7.62 4.62 4.74
C TRP A 136 -8.42 4.61 6.04
N GLU A 137 -9.62 5.20 6.07
CA GLU A 137 -10.49 5.15 7.23
C GLU A 137 -10.82 3.70 7.64
N LYS A 138 -11.20 2.86 6.67
CA LYS A 138 -11.45 1.43 6.91
C LYS A 138 -10.21 0.69 7.43
N PHE A 139 -9.04 1.04 6.90
CA PHE A 139 -7.78 0.49 7.38
C PHE A 139 -7.52 0.88 8.83
N GLN A 140 -7.66 2.16 9.16
CA GLN A 140 -7.44 2.67 10.52
C GLN A 140 -8.36 1.99 11.52
N GLN A 141 -9.64 1.85 11.20
CA GLN A 141 -10.64 1.20 12.06
C GLN A 141 -10.33 -0.27 12.32
N ALA A 142 -9.76 -0.99 11.34
CA ALA A 142 -9.50 -2.42 11.44
C ALA A 142 -8.13 -2.76 12.07
N TRP A 143 -7.11 -1.92 11.85
CA TRP A 143 -5.72 -2.28 12.09
C TRP A 143 -4.95 -1.37 13.04
N LEU A 144 -5.50 -0.23 13.44
CA LEU A 144 -4.83 0.68 14.36
C LEU A 144 -5.51 0.67 15.73
N ASP A 145 -4.68 0.73 16.77
CA ASP A 145 -5.15 0.90 18.16
C ASP A 145 -5.71 2.30 18.35
N ASP A 146 -6.76 2.45 19.17
CA ASP A 146 -7.40 3.73 19.45
C ASP A 146 -6.43 4.81 19.95
N LYS A 147 -5.38 4.42 20.70
CA LYS A 147 -4.32 5.33 21.16
C LYS A 147 -3.49 5.88 20.00
N THR A 148 -3.38 5.13 18.90
CA THR A 148 -2.66 5.56 17.69
C THR A 148 -3.45 6.68 17.00
N THR A 149 -4.77 6.63 17.03
CA THR A 149 -5.64 7.63 16.38
C THR A 149 -5.41 9.04 16.94
N SER A 150 -5.21 9.20 18.25
CA SER A 150 -4.92 10.53 18.83
C SER A 150 -3.57 11.07 18.36
N ILE A 151 -2.54 10.22 18.35
CA ILE A 151 -1.19 10.59 17.89
C ILE A 151 -1.24 10.99 16.40
N MET A 152 -1.96 10.23 15.57
CA MET A 152 -2.11 10.55 14.15
C MET A 152 -2.79 11.90 13.90
N LYS A 153 -3.76 12.29 14.71
CA LYS A 153 -4.39 13.63 14.63
C LYS A 153 -3.41 14.75 14.94
N GLU A 154 -2.52 14.54 15.90
CA GLU A 154 -1.45 15.50 16.22
C GLU A 154 -0.45 15.60 15.05
N VAL A 155 -0.06 14.46 14.47
CA VAL A 155 0.81 14.40 13.28
C VAL A 155 0.17 15.14 12.10
N ASP A 156 -1.10 14.87 11.79
CA ASP A 156 -1.85 15.54 10.71
C ASP A 156 -1.94 17.06 10.94
N THR A 157 -2.20 17.49 12.18
CA THR A 157 -2.21 18.90 12.55
C THR A 157 -0.87 19.58 12.27
N ILE A 158 0.24 18.90 12.59
CA ILE A 158 1.59 19.42 12.32
C ILE A 158 1.86 19.47 10.82
N GLN A 159 1.57 18.40 10.08
CA GLN A 159 1.81 18.36 8.63
C GLN A 159 1.03 19.46 7.89
N LYS A 160 -0.24 19.67 8.24
CA LYS A 160 -1.04 20.79 7.72
C LYS A 160 -0.45 22.14 8.09
N GLY A 161 0.08 22.26 9.30
CA GLY A 161 0.77 23.46 9.75
C GLY A 161 2.06 23.74 8.98
N LEU A 162 2.84 22.70 8.65
CA LEU A 162 4.07 22.80 7.84
C LEU A 162 3.77 23.14 6.38
N ALA A 163 2.66 22.64 5.83
CA ALA A 163 2.22 22.94 4.48
C ALA A 163 1.54 24.31 4.34
N HIS A 164 1.23 24.99 5.44
CA HIS A 164 0.54 26.28 5.42
C HIS A 164 1.44 27.38 4.86
N ILE A 165 0.96 28.07 3.82
CA ILE A 165 1.64 29.24 3.24
C ILE A 165 1.07 30.50 3.89
N PRO A 166 1.84 31.23 4.71
CA PRO A 166 1.34 32.42 5.40
C PRO A 166 1.23 33.61 4.44
N PHE A 167 0.20 34.44 4.64
CA PHE A 167 0.06 35.71 3.92
C PHE A 167 1.16 36.73 4.30
N ASN A 168 1.49 36.82 5.59
CA ASN A 168 2.61 37.62 6.09
C ASN A 168 3.52 36.77 7.00
N PRO A 169 4.63 36.23 6.46
CA PRO A 169 5.58 35.41 7.21
C PRO A 169 6.21 36.13 8.41
N LYS A 170 6.29 37.47 8.41
CA LYS A 170 6.92 38.24 9.48
C LYS A 170 5.95 38.70 10.57
N SER A 171 4.65 38.43 10.41
CA SER A 171 3.65 38.79 11.41
C SER A 171 3.91 38.08 12.73
N GLU A 172 3.63 38.76 13.85
CA GLU A 172 3.81 38.20 15.20
C GLU A 172 2.99 36.92 15.39
N GLN A 173 1.75 36.90 14.89
CA GLN A 173 0.87 35.75 14.93
C GLN A 173 1.48 34.53 14.21
N HIS A 174 2.07 34.73 13.04
CA HIS A 174 2.72 33.63 12.31
C HIS A 174 3.98 33.14 13.02
N GLN A 175 4.79 34.04 13.57
CA GLN A 175 5.98 33.67 14.35
C GLN A 175 5.60 32.87 15.62
N GLN A 176 4.51 33.26 16.30
CA GLN A 176 3.99 32.52 17.44
C GLN A 176 3.44 31.15 17.03
N PHE A 177 2.76 31.08 15.89
CA PHE A 177 2.31 29.82 15.30
C PHE A 177 3.49 28.86 15.03
N LEU A 178 4.58 29.34 14.41
CA LEU A 178 5.78 28.54 14.16
C LEU A 178 6.43 28.02 15.45
N LYS A 179 6.51 28.85 16.50
CA LYS A 179 7.02 28.40 17.82
C LYS A 179 6.14 27.29 18.41
N ASN A 180 4.83 27.45 18.36
CA ASN A 180 3.88 26.44 18.85
C ASN A 180 3.99 25.14 18.02
N LEU A 181 4.13 25.25 16.70
CA LEU A 181 4.31 24.12 15.80
C LEU A 181 5.59 23.35 16.12
N GLN A 182 6.70 24.07 16.31
CA GLN A 182 7.99 23.48 16.68
C GLN A 182 7.94 22.78 18.05
N HIS A 183 7.21 23.36 19.01
CA HIS A 183 7.00 22.72 20.30
C HIS A 183 6.26 21.38 20.16
N LYS A 184 5.18 21.32 19.37
CA LYS A 184 4.45 20.06 19.10
C LYS A 184 5.34 19.00 18.44
N ILE A 185 6.17 19.39 17.47
CA ILE A 185 7.14 18.49 16.83
C ILE A 185 8.11 17.90 17.86
N GLN A 186 8.65 18.74 18.76
CA GLN A 186 9.57 18.30 19.82
C GLN A 186 8.91 17.33 20.80
N VAL A 187 7.65 17.59 21.18
CA VAL A 187 6.86 16.73 22.06
C VAL A 187 6.68 15.34 21.44
N LEU A 188 6.21 15.26 20.19
CA LEU A 188 6.02 13.99 19.50
C LEU A 188 7.33 13.23 19.27
N LYS A 189 8.42 13.95 18.93
CA LYS A 189 9.75 13.35 18.83
C LYS A 189 10.19 12.73 20.15
N LYS A 190 9.99 13.42 21.28
CA LYS A 190 10.39 12.92 22.60
C LYS A 190 9.54 11.74 23.07
N LEU A 191 8.23 11.79 22.86
CA LEU A 191 7.30 10.78 23.38
C LEU A 191 7.23 9.53 22.50
N HIS A 192 7.34 9.70 21.18
CA HIS A 192 7.02 8.65 20.20
C HIS A 192 8.13 8.42 19.16
N ASN A 193 9.24 9.18 19.23
CA ASN A 193 10.32 9.14 18.23
C ASN A 193 9.85 9.41 16.80
N ILE A 194 8.80 10.24 16.65
CA ILE A 194 8.27 10.65 15.35
C ILE A 194 9.07 11.83 14.81
N LEU A 195 9.45 11.75 13.54
CA LEU A 195 10.18 12.79 12.81
C LEU A 195 9.30 13.32 11.68
N PHE A 196 9.40 14.62 11.44
CA PHE A 196 8.65 15.37 10.41
C PHE A 196 9.59 15.94 9.37
#